data_AF-A0A1E7H565-F1
#
_entry.id   AF-A0A1E7H565-F1
#
_cell.length_a   1.000
_cell.length_b   1.000
_cell.length_c   1.000
_cell.angle_alpha   90.00
_cell.angle_beta   90.00
_cell.angle_gamma   90.00
#
_symmetry.space_group_name_H-M   'P 1'
#
loop_
_entity.id
_entity.type
_entity.pdbx_description
1 polymer ?
#
loop_
_entity_poly.entity_id
_entity_poly.type
_entity_poly.pdbx_seq_one_letter_code
_entity_poly.pdbx_strand_id
1 'polypeptide(L)'
;MSKNRFLIATHVNPDGDAIGSSLALGEILGTMGKDVVCYCETPVPDRYLFMPGAYQFTAELADPEQREVFVVIDCSDLDRAGKVLKKSRMPEAMINIDHHRNNNISGGVHLVDENACASAELVYRLIGELRQPITRSAALNLYTAILTDTGSFRFSNTNQAAFRISEEMVGLGVIPQVVARKVYGTYSAARLKLLSHVLDTLEISPNKMFATLTVTLATMAKTGTIRDDINGFVDYPRFITGIEFSALVQEVSEGRLHVSLRSAGNVNVAKIAEEFGGGGHFNASGFEAAGDIDSIKSRLTRIADSVEPQGSGVGGTK
;
A
#
# COMPACT_ATOMS: atom_id res chain seq x y z
N MET A 1 -19.62 8.06 28.34
CA MET A 1 -18.85 8.42 27.14
C MET A 1 -19.72 9.31 26.26
N SER A 2 -19.39 10.60 26.08
CA SER A 2 -20.30 11.59 25.48
C SER A 2 -20.38 11.55 23.94
N LYS A 3 -19.32 11.13 23.25
CA LYS A 3 -19.26 11.13 21.77
C LYS A 3 -19.77 9.83 21.18
N ASN A 4 -20.57 9.92 20.11
CA ASN A 4 -21.26 8.79 19.49
C ASN A 4 -21.02 8.65 17.99
N ARG A 5 -20.70 9.73 17.28
CA ARG A 5 -20.52 9.73 15.82
C ARG A 5 -19.03 9.79 15.44
N PHE A 6 -18.54 8.72 14.84
CA PHE A 6 -17.15 8.53 14.45
C PHE A 6 -17.01 8.51 12.94
N LEU A 7 -15.94 9.14 12.47
CA LEU A 7 -15.43 9.01 11.11
C LEU A 7 -14.06 8.35 11.20
N ILE A 8 -13.90 7.20 10.57
CA ILE A 8 -12.62 6.54 10.39
C ILE A 8 -12.19 6.77 8.95
N ALA A 9 -10.99 7.28 8.74
CA ALA A 9 -10.48 7.54 7.42
C ALA A 9 -9.04 7.08 7.26
N THR A 10 -8.66 6.81 6.02
CA THR A 10 -7.32 6.34 5.67
C THR A 10 -6.82 7.02 4.39
N HIS A 11 -5.63 6.66 3.94
CA HIS A 11 -5.00 7.28 2.79
C HIS A 11 -5.68 6.90 1.45
N VAL A 12 -5.53 7.74 0.44
CA VAL A 12 -5.91 7.44 -0.95
C VAL A 12 -5.11 6.26 -1.50
N ASN A 13 -5.73 5.49 -2.40
CA ASN A 13 -5.24 4.21 -2.89
C ASN A 13 -4.91 3.24 -1.73
N PRO A 14 -5.91 2.90 -0.89
CA PRO A 14 -5.68 2.19 0.35
C PRO A 14 -5.22 0.76 0.06
N ASP A 15 -4.32 0.28 0.89
CA ASP A 15 -3.89 -1.12 0.87
C ASP A 15 -4.64 -1.96 1.92
N GLY A 16 -4.18 -3.18 2.14
CA GLY A 16 -4.85 -4.10 3.06
C GLY A 16 -4.75 -3.67 4.52
N ASP A 17 -3.71 -2.93 4.92
CA ASP A 17 -3.56 -2.44 6.30
C ASP A 17 -4.52 -1.30 6.56
N ALA A 18 -4.46 -0.27 5.73
CA ALA A 18 -5.40 0.85 5.71
C ALA A 18 -6.87 0.39 5.81
N ILE A 19 -7.27 -0.58 4.98
CA ILE A 19 -8.64 -1.10 4.95
C ILE A 19 -8.94 -1.96 6.18
N GLY A 20 -8.08 -2.94 6.48
CA GLY A 20 -8.32 -3.90 7.55
C GLY A 20 -8.33 -3.26 8.93
N SER A 21 -7.40 -2.35 9.19
CA SER A 21 -7.33 -1.58 10.43
C SER A 21 -8.57 -0.70 10.64
N SER A 22 -9.00 -0.01 9.58
CA SER A 22 -10.21 0.83 9.62
C SER A 22 -11.48 0.02 9.88
N LEU A 23 -11.66 -1.09 9.15
CA LEU A 23 -12.84 -1.94 9.30
C LEU A 23 -12.89 -2.65 10.66
N ALA A 24 -11.74 -3.12 11.16
CA ALA A 24 -11.67 -3.75 12.47
C ALA A 24 -12.06 -2.78 13.60
N LEU A 25 -11.48 -1.57 13.61
CA LEU A 25 -11.85 -0.56 14.62
C LEU A 25 -13.31 -0.13 14.46
N GLY A 26 -13.77 0.07 13.22
CA GLY A 26 -15.12 0.51 12.95
C GLY A 26 -16.19 -0.49 13.40
N GLU A 27 -15.94 -1.78 13.18
CA GLU A 27 -16.81 -2.83 13.67
C GLU A 27 -16.86 -2.85 15.20
N ILE A 28 -15.71 -2.81 15.89
CA ILE A 28 -15.66 -2.84 17.35
C ILE A 28 -16.39 -1.62 17.95
N LEU A 29 -16.17 -0.42 17.43
CA LEU A 29 -16.92 0.76 17.84
C LEU A 29 -18.43 0.59 17.57
N GLY A 30 -18.81 -0.03 16.46
CA GLY A 30 -20.21 -0.40 16.17
C GLY A 30 -20.81 -1.34 17.22
N THR A 31 -20.06 -2.35 17.67
CA THR A 31 -20.53 -3.24 18.77
C THR A 31 -20.72 -2.51 20.10
N MET A 32 -20.03 -1.39 20.30
CA MET A 32 -20.20 -0.49 21.45
C MET A 32 -21.37 0.50 21.27
N GLY A 33 -22.17 0.36 20.20
CA GLY A 33 -23.31 1.21 19.90
C GLY A 33 -22.96 2.57 19.29
N LYS A 34 -21.77 2.72 18.69
CA LYS A 34 -21.34 3.95 18.02
C LYS A 34 -21.82 3.99 16.56
N ASP A 35 -22.10 5.19 16.09
CA ASP A 35 -22.37 5.48 14.67
C ASP A 35 -21.03 5.74 13.97
N VAL A 36 -20.58 4.78 13.17
CA VAL A 36 -19.26 4.81 12.53
C VAL A 36 -19.40 4.82 11.02
N VAL A 37 -18.64 5.70 10.37
CA VAL A 37 -18.41 5.70 8.93
C VAL A 37 -16.94 5.47 8.64
N CYS A 38 -16.64 4.50 7.77
CA CYS A 38 -15.30 4.31 7.20
C CYS A 38 -15.22 5.00 5.83
N TYR A 39 -14.23 5.87 5.62
CA TYR A 39 -14.11 6.74 4.45
C TYR A 39 -12.72 6.69 3.80
N CYS A 40 -12.67 6.59 2.48
CA CYS A 40 -11.46 6.79 1.68
C CYS A 40 -11.86 7.39 0.33
N GLU A 41 -11.18 8.43 -0.16
CA GLU A 41 -11.51 9.08 -1.45
C GLU A 41 -11.50 8.09 -2.63
N THR A 42 -10.68 7.06 -2.57
CA THR A 42 -10.59 6.04 -3.61
C THR A 42 -11.33 4.76 -3.21
N PRO A 43 -12.01 4.07 -4.15
CA PRO A 43 -12.69 2.83 -3.85
C PRO A 43 -11.78 1.74 -3.28
N VAL A 44 -12.36 0.84 -2.49
CA VAL A 44 -11.68 -0.38 -2.02
C VAL A 44 -11.32 -1.26 -3.22
N PRO A 45 -10.04 -1.66 -3.38
CA PRO A 45 -9.64 -2.59 -4.44
C PRO A 45 -10.38 -3.93 -4.39
N ASP A 46 -10.71 -4.50 -5.55
CA ASP A 46 -11.46 -5.76 -5.68
C ASP A 46 -10.92 -6.91 -4.83
N ARG A 47 -9.59 -7.00 -4.72
CA ARG A 47 -8.90 -8.04 -3.93
C ARG A 47 -9.23 -8.00 -2.44
N TYR A 48 -9.76 -6.88 -1.93
CA TYR A 48 -10.12 -6.66 -0.53
C TYR A 48 -11.64 -6.67 -0.31
N LEU A 49 -12.47 -6.76 -1.35
CA LEU A 49 -13.94 -6.77 -1.21
C LEU A 49 -14.49 -7.99 -0.47
N PHE A 50 -13.68 -9.03 -0.25
CA PHE A 50 -14.05 -10.18 0.59
C PHE A 50 -14.03 -9.85 2.10
N MET A 51 -13.41 -8.74 2.49
CA MET A 51 -13.27 -8.32 3.88
C MET A 51 -14.62 -7.83 4.44
N PRO A 52 -15.06 -8.31 5.62
CA PRO A 52 -16.30 -7.85 6.23
C PRO A 52 -16.29 -6.34 6.45
N GLY A 53 -17.30 -5.65 5.92
CA GLY A 53 -17.38 -4.19 5.99
C GLY A 53 -16.84 -3.45 4.76
N ALA A 54 -16.16 -4.13 3.83
CA ALA A 54 -15.49 -3.48 2.69
C ALA A 54 -16.45 -2.70 1.78
N TYR A 55 -17.67 -3.20 1.56
CA TYR A 55 -18.68 -2.51 0.76
C TYR A 55 -19.29 -1.28 1.46
N GLN A 56 -19.13 -1.17 2.77
CA GLN A 56 -19.58 -0.02 3.57
C GLN A 56 -18.52 1.09 3.63
N PHE A 57 -17.31 0.84 3.11
CA PHE A 57 -16.25 1.84 3.00
C PHE A 57 -16.63 2.84 1.89
N THR A 58 -17.03 4.05 2.28
CA THR A 58 -17.57 5.03 1.33
C THR A 58 -16.47 5.90 0.73
N ALA A 59 -16.59 6.16 -0.58
CA ALA A 59 -15.82 7.20 -1.26
C ALA A 59 -16.50 8.57 -1.23
N GLU A 60 -17.76 8.61 -0.80
CA GLU A 60 -18.57 9.82 -0.74
C GLU A 60 -18.91 10.13 0.72
N LEU A 61 -18.61 11.36 1.14
CA LEU A 61 -18.88 11.84 2.48
C LEU A 61 -19.54 13.21 2.38
N ALA A 62 -20.87 13.23 2.52
CA ALA A 62 -21.67 14.44 2.32
C ALA A 62 -21.41 15.50 3.41
N ASP A 63 -21.39 15.09 4.69
CA ASP A 63 -21.28 16.00 5.83
C ASP A 63 -20.24 15.50 6.86
N PRO A 64 -18.93 15.58 6.56
CA PRO A 64 -17.86 15.17 7.47
C PRO A 64 -17.95 15.84 8.85
N GLU A 65 -18.34 17.11 8.88
CA GLU A 65 -18.36 17.94 10.10
C GLU A 65 -19.46 17.53 11.10
N GLN A 66 -20.42 16.69 10.70
CA GLN A 66 -21.39 16.12 11.63
C GLN A 66 -20.77 15.04 12.54
N ARG A 67 -19.55 14.59 12.25
CA ARG A 67 -18.85 13.56 13.01
C ARG A 67 -18.09 14.21 14.18
N GLU A 68 -18.20 13.62 15.37
CA GLU A 68 -17.69 14.21 16.63
C GLU A 68 -16.24 13.80 16.93
N VAL A 69 -15.81 12.68 16.34
CA VAL A 69 -14.47 12.11 16.44
C VAL A 69 -14.01 11.70 15.05
N PHE A 70 -12.82 12.16 14.66
CA PHE A 70 -12.14 11.70 13.46
C PHE A 70 -11.00 10.80 13.87
N VAL A 71 -10.92 9.61 13.29
CA VAL A 71 -9.82 8.66 13.45
C VAL A 71 -9.15 8.50 12.09
N VAL A 72 -7.90 8.93 11.98
CA VAL A 72 -7.10 8.80 10.77
C VAL A 72 -6.14 7.64 10.96
N ILE A 73 -6.30 6.58 10.18
CA ILE A 73 -5.56 5.33 10.31
C ILE A 73 -4.65 5.13 9.12
N ASP A 74 -3.44 4.66 9.39
CA ASP A 74 -2.43 4.29 8.39
C ASP A 74 -2.07 5.42 7.43
N CYS A 75 -2.11 6.65 7.96
CA CYS A 75 -1.95 7.83 7.15
C CYS A 75 -1.16 8.86 7.95
N SER A 76 0.02 9.17 7.42
CA SER A 76 1.00 10.02 8.06
C SER A 76 0.93 11.48 7.61
N ASP A 77 0.02 11.79 6.69
CA ASP A 77 -0.23 13.13 6.16
C ASP A 77 -1.71 13.29 5.77
N LEU A 78 -2.38 14.31 6.32
CA LEU A 78 -3.79 14.61 6.02
C LEU A 78 -4.04 14.87 4.53
N ASP A 79 -3.04 15.31 3.78
CA ASP A 79 -3.15 15.48 2.32
C ASP A 79 -3.42 14.16 1.60
N ARG A 80 -3.00 13.03 2.20
CA ARG A 80 -3.29 11.70 1.70
C ARG A 80 -4.64 11.16 2.16
N ALA A 81 -5.29 11.74 3.18
CA ALA A 81 -6.60 11.27 3.68
C ALA A 81 -7.79 11.67 2.78
N GLY A 82 -7.54 12.34 1.65
CA GLY A 82 -8.54 12.76 0.69
C GLY A 82 -8.95 14.24 0.82
N LYS A 83 -9.41 14.81 -0.29
CA LYS A 83 -9.77 16.22 -0.46
C LYS A 83 -10.92 16.64 0.44
N VAL A 84 -11.87 15.74 0.70
CA VAL A 84 -13.02 16.03 1.57
C VAL A 84 -12.52 16.30 2.98
N LEU A 85 -11.69 15.41 3.53
CA LEU A 85 -11.12 15.58 4.86
C LEU A 85 -10.18 16.78 4.96
N LYS A 86 -9.31 16.97 3.97
CA LYS A 86 -8.42 18.13 3.91
C LYS A 86 -9.16 19.48 3.98
N LYS A 87 -10.36 19.55 3.40
CA LYS A 87 -11.20 20.76 3.39
C LYS A 87 -12.15 20.86 4.58
N SER A 88 -12.32 19.79 5.33
CA SER A 88 -13.26 19.74 6.46
C SER A 88 -12.68 20.46 7.67
N ARG A 89 -13.54 21.11 8.46
CA ARG A 89 -13.14 21.53 9.79
C ARG A 89 -12.94 20.29 10.68
N MET A 90 -11.69 20.03 11.04
CA MET A 90 -11.36 18.92 11.94
C MET A 90 -12.00 19.14 13.32
N PRO A 91 -12.63 18.11 13.92
CA PRO A 91 -13.17 18.22 15.26
C PRO A 91 -12.03 18.29 16.29
N GLU A 92 -12.35 18.76 17.49
CA GLU A 92 -11.39 18.80 18.61
C GLU A 92 -10.87 17.40 18.99
N ALA A 93 -11.70 16.35 18.84
CA ALA A 93 -11.24 14.97 19.00
C ALA A 93 -10.83 14.38 17.65
N MET A 94 -9.59 14.64 17.28
CA MET A 94 -8.90 13.91 16.23
C MET A 94 -7.99 12.86 16.88
N ILE A 95 -7.98 11.66 16.33
CA ILE A 95 -7.08 10.57 16.71
C ILE A 95 -6.33 10.12 15.46
N ASN A 96 -5.02 9.97 15.54
CA ASN A 96 -4.22 9.34 14.50
C ASN A 96 -3.62 8.02 15.01
N ILE A 97 -3.78 6.95 14.23
CA ILE A 97 -3.21 5.63 14.51
C ILE A 97 -2.34 5.26 13.32
N ASP A 98 -1.03 5.18 13.51
CA ASP A 98 -0.11 5.05 12.39
C ASP A 98 1.20 4.37 12.80
N HIS A 99 1.85 3.68 11.87
CA HIS A 99 3.16 3.04 12.11
C HIS A 99 4.27 3.60 11.21
N HIS A 100 3.97 4.58 10.37
CA HIS A 100 4.96 5.23 9.53
C HIS A 100 5.92 6.12 10.35
N ARG A 101 7.21 6.05 10.01
CA ARG A 101 8.27 6.84 10.65
C ARG A 101 8.09 8.36 10.53
N ASN A 102 7.58 8.82 9.38
CA ASN A 102 7.41 10.24 9.10
C ASN A 102 5.92 10.60 9.18
N ASN A 103 5.49 11.06 10.35
CA ASN A 103 4.13 11.50 10.59
C ASN A 103 4.07 13.02 10.77
N ASN A 104 3.37 13.67 9.85
CA ASN A 104 3.27 15.13 9.72
C ASN A 104 1.91 15.66 10.18
N ILE A 105 1.02 14.81 10.71
CA ILE A 105 -0.29 15.23 11.16
C ILE A 105 -0.15 16.03 12.45
N SER A 106 -0.67 17.26 12.46
CA SER A 106 -0.63 18.14 13.63
C SER A 106 -1.96 18.14 14.39
N GLY A 107 -1.89 18.19 15.72
CA GLY A 107 -3.07 18.28 16.61
C GLY A 107 -3.73 16.92 16.87
N GLY A 108 -4.68 16.88 17.80
CA GLY A 108 -5.33 15.63 18.22
C GLY A 108 -4.45 14.72 19.08
N VAL A 109 -4.89 13.47 19.25
CA VAL A 109 -4.21 12.40 19.99
C VAL A 109 -3.53 11.45 19.01
N HIS A 110 -2.30 11.06 19.30
CA HIS A 110 -1.47 10.24 18.41
C HIS A 110 -1.13 8.92 19.08
N LEU A 111 -1.49 7.81 18.43
CA LEU A 111 -1.03 6.47 18.73
C LEU A 111 -0.11 6.05 17.57
N VAL A 112 1.16 6.42 17.68
CA VAL A 112 2.17 6.19 16.63
C VAL A 112 3.33 5.35 17.18
N ASP A 113 3.66 4.25 16.49
CA ASP A 113 4.77 3.35 16.86
C ASP A 113 5.42 2.78 15.59
N GLU A 114 6.62 3.27 15.26
CA GLU A 114 7.37 2.85 14.08
C GLU A 114 7.86 1.39 14.12
N ASN A 115 7.77 0.73 15.28
CA ASN A 115 8.16 -0.67 15.45
C ASN A 115 6.97 -1.64 15.30
N ALA A 116 5.75 -1.12 15.16
CA ALA A 116 4.57 -1.93 14.91
C ALA A 116 4.64 -2.55 13.51
N CYS A 117 4.22 -3.81 13.39
CA CYS A 117 4.28 -4.54 12.12
C CYS A 117 3.26 -4.08 11.09
N ALA A 118 2.27 -3.28 11.52
CA ALA A 118 1.14 -2.75 10.77
C ALA A 118 0.37 -1.76 11.68
N SER A 119 -0.39 -0.84 11.11
CA SER A 119 -1.42 -0.08 11.84
C SER A 119 -2.43 -1.01 12.54
N ALA A 120 -2.66 -2.21 12.00
CA ALA A 120 -3.53 -3.22 12.61
C ALA A 120 -3.04 -3.70 13.98
N GLU A 121 -1.73 -3.72 14.21
CA GLU A 121 -1.18 -4.04 15.53
C GLU A 121 -1.61 -2.99 16.57
N LEU A 122 -1.61 -1.72 16.19
CA LEU A 122 -2.03 -0.61 17.07
C LEU A 122 -3.53 -0.63 17.32
N VAL A 123 -4.33 -0.92 16.29
CA VAL A 123 -5.77 -1.13 16.44
C VAL A 123 -6.06 -2.32 17.37
N TYR A 124 -5.34 -3.44 17.22
CA TYR A 124 -5.45 -4.59 18.12
C TYR A 124 -5.16 -4.22 19.58
N ARG A 125 -4.05 -3.52 19.84
CA ARG A 125 -3.70 -3.02 21.19
C ARG A 125 -4.82 -2.13 21.76
N LEU A 126 -5.35 -1.21 20.95
CA LEU A 126 -6.44 -0.31 21.35
C LEU A 126 -7.73 -1.07 21.69
N ILE A 127 -8.11 -2.08 20.89
CA ILE A 127 -9.29 -2.93 21.18
C ILE A 127 -9.13 -3.62 22.54
N GLY A 128 -7.92 -4.11 22.86
CA GLY A 128 -7.59 -4.67 24.17
C GLY A 128 -7.81 -3.69 25.31
N GLU A 129 -7.37 -2.44 25.16
CA GLU A 129 -7.59 -1.37 26.16
C GLU A 129 -9.08 -0.99 26.30
N LEU A 130 -9.86 -1.08 25.22
CA LEU A 130 -11.32 -0.91 25.25
C LEU A 130 -12.05 -2.10 25.90
N ARG A 131 -11.32 -3.19 26.20
CA ARG A 131 -11.83 -4.44 26.77
C ARG A 131 -12.99 -5.02 25.97
N GLN A 132 -12.96 -4.84 24.66
CA GLN A 132 -13.94 -5.42 23.75
C GLN A 132 -13.42 -6.75 23.19
N PRO A 133 -14.28 -7.77 23.06
CA PRO A 133 -13.90 -9.00 22.39
C PRO A 133 -13.69 -8.76 20.90
N ILE A 134 -12.66 -9.37 20.34
CA ILE A 134 -12.45 -9.36 18.88
C ILE A 134 -13.47 -10.33 18.26
N THR A 135 -14.32 -9.79 17.38
CA THR A 135 -15.28 -10.59 16.62
C THR A 135 -14.58 -11.36 15.50
N ARG A 136 -15.24 -12.36 14.92
CA ARG A 136 -14.70 -13.10 13.77
C ARG A 136 -14.45 -12.19 12.54
N SER A 137 -15.30 -11.18 12.35
CA SER A 137 -15.18 -10.24 11.24
C SER A 137 -14.01 -9.28 11.46
N ALA A 138 -13.87 -8.71 12.66
CA ALA A 138 -12.72 -7.91 13.03
C ALA A 138 -11.42 -8.72 12.97
N ALA A 139 -11.46 -10.00 13.36
CA ALA A 139 -10.31 -10.89 13.27
C ALA A 139 -9.83 -11.11 11.83
N LEU A 140 -10.76 -11.30 10.89
CA LEU A 140 -10.44 -11.43 9.46
C LEU A 140 -9.81 -10.14 8.91
N ASN A 141 -10.31 -8.98 9.34
CA ASN A 141 -9.79 -7.68 8.94
C ASN A 141 -8.38 -7.43 9.49
N LEU A 142 -8.16 -7.65 10.80
CA LEU A 142 -6.85 -7.53 11.45
C LEU A 142 -5.81 -8.48 10.85
N TYR A 143 -6.18 -9.75 10.65
CA TYR A 143 -5.28 -10.73 10.04
C TYR A 143 -4.89 -10.32 8.60
N THR A 144 -5.87 -9.86 7.81
CA THR A 144 -5.61 -9.44 6.42
C THR A 144 -4.65 -8.27 6.38
N ALA A 145 -4.84 -7.27 7.24
CA ALA A 145 -3.96 -6.11 7.37
C ALA A 145 -2.52 -6.50 7.70
N ILE A 146 -2.32 -7.31 8.75
CA ILE A 146 -0.99 -7.81 9.13
C ILE A 146 -0.36 -8.63 8.00
N LEU A 147 -1.13 -9.51 7.36
CA LEU A 147 -0.64 -10.32 6.24
C LEU A 147 -0.15 -9.43 5.10
N THR A 148 -0.89 -8.38 4.75
CA THR A 148 -0.53 -7.50 3.63
C THR A 148 0.68 -6.63 3.94
N ASP A 149 0.72 -6.01 5.11
CA ASP A 149 1.78 -5.05 5.43
C ASP A 149 3.12 -5.71 5.69
N THR A 150 3.11 -6.92 6.24
CA THR A 150 4.33 -7.74 6.41
C THR A 150 4.78 -8.43 5.12
N GLY A 151 4.09 -8.22 4.00
CA GLY A 151 4.40 -8.88 2.73
C GLY A 151 4.23 -10.39 2.82
N SER A 152 3.22 -10.86 3.55
CA SER A 152 3.04 -12.25 3.97
C SER A 152 4.22 -12.76 4.81
N PHE A 153 4.60 -11.98 5.83
CA PHE A 153 5.68 -12.28 6.79
C PHE A 153 7.09 -12.34 6.17
N ARG A 154 7.32 -11.63 5.06
CA ARG A 154 8.60 -11.59 4.35
C ARG A 154 9.36 -10.29 4.51
N PHE A 155 8.66 -9.20 4.87
CA PHE A 155 9.25 -7.88 4.99
C PHE A 155 9.85 -7.67 6.39
N SER A 156 10.73 -6.68 6.50
CA SER A 156 11.53 -6.41 7.71
C SER A 156 10.71 -5.93 8.92
N ASN A 157 9.48 -5.46 8.70
CA ASN A 157 8.51 -5.12 9.75
C ASN A 157 7.86 -6.37 10.40
N THR A 158 8.11 -7.57 9.87
CA THR A 158 7.64 -8.82 10.49
C THR A 158 8.29 -9.02 11.86
N ASN A 159 7.50 -8.95 12.93
CA ASN A 159 7.97 -9.02 14.31
C ASN A 159 7.19 -10.08 15.13
N GLN A 160 7.50 -10.21 16.43
CA GLN A 160 6.81 -11.15 17.32
C GLN A 160 5.31 -10.87 17.44
N ALA A 161 4.90 -9.60 17.39
CA ALA A 161 3.49 -9.22 17.49
C ALA A 161 2.69 -9.66 16.27
N ALA A 162 3.25 -9.56 15.06
CA ALA A 162 2.63 -10.05 13.83
C ALA A 162 2.20 -11.52 13.97
N PHE A 163 3.08 -12.38 14.49
CA PHE A 163 2.79 -13.79 14.70
C PHE A 163 1.77 -14.03 15.82
N ARG A 164 1.91 -13.36 16.98
CA ARG A 164 0.97 -13.52 18.10
C ARG A 164 -0.45 -13.10 17.76
N ILE A 165 -0.61 -11.94 17.12
CA ILE A 165 -1.93 -11.45 16.71
C ILE A 165 -2.51 -12.41 15.67
N SER A 166 -1.70 -12.81 14.68
CA SER A 166 -2.15 -13.76 13.65
C SER A 166 -2.57 -15.11 14.23
N GLU A 167 -1.85 -15.65 15.22
CA GLU A 167 -2.21 -16.87 15.96
C GLU A 167 -3.60 -16.73 16.60
N GLU A 168 -3.85 -15.63 17.31
CA GLU A 168 -5.15 -15.37 17.92
C GLU A 168 -6.26 -15.27 16.87
N MET A 169 -6.02 -14.53 15.76
CA MET A 169 -7.03 -14.38 14.71
C MET A 169 -7.36 -15.71 14.05
N VAL A 170 -6.37 -16.59 13.87
CA VAL A 170 -6.58 -17.97 13.40
C VAL A 170 -7.39 -18.76 14.42
N GLY A 171 -7.11 -18.61 15.72
CA GLY A 171 -7.91 -19.18 16.81
C GLY A 171 -9.38 -18.73 16.79
N LEU A 172 -9.65 -17.52 16.29
CA LEU A 172 -11.00 -16.97 16.09
C LEU A 172 -11.65 -17.40 14.75
N GLY A 173 -11.01 -18.29 14.00
CA GLY A 173 -11.57 -18.92 12.80
C GLY A 173 -11.24 -18.21 11.48
N VAL A 174 -10.19 -17.38 11.47
CA VAL A 174 -9.56 -16.93 10.22
C VAL A 174 -8.84 -18.12 9.57
N ILE A 175 -8.99 -18.26 8.25
CA ILE A 175 -8.34 -19.32 7.46
C ILE A 175 -7.25 -18.66 6.59
N PRO A 176 -5.96 -18.69 7.00
CA PRO A 176 -4.84 -18.05 6.30
C PRO A 176 -4.81 -18.31 4.79
N GLN A 177 -5.03 -19.57 4.41
CA GLN A 177 -5.02 -19.99 3.01
C GLN A 177 -6.11 -19.31 2.17
N VAL A 178 -7.28 -19.05 2.74
CA VAL A 178 -8.38 -18.36 2.05
C VAL A 178 -8.03 -16.88 1.87
N VAL A 179 -7.52 -16.24 2.93
CA VAL A 179 -7.08 -14.83 2.89
C VAL A 179 -5.98 -14.64 1.85
N ALA A 180 -4.92 -15.45 1.92
CA ALA A 180 -3.82 -15.38 0.97
C ALA A 180 -4.29 -15.60 -0.49
N ARG A 181 -5.23 -16.53 -0.71
CA ARG A 181 -5.80 -16.75 -2.05
C ARG A 181 -6.61 -15.55 -2.55
N LYS A 182 -7.33 -14.85 -1.69
CA LYS A 182 -8.10 -13.65 -2.07
C LYS A 182 -7.20 -12.45 -2.34
N VAL A 183 -6.18 -12.25 -1.51
CA VAL A 183 -5.25 -11.11 -1.62
C VAL A 183 -4.27 -11.29 -2.78
N TYR A 184 -3.68 -12.48 -2.94
CA TYR A 184 -2.58 -12.74 -3.88
C TYR A 184 -2.90 -13.78 -4.95
N GLY A 185 -3.93 -14.60 -4.76
CA GLY A 185 -4.12 -15.86 -5.50
C GLY A 185 -5.13 -15.83 -6.64
N THR A 186 -5.59 -14.66 -7.09
CA THR A 186 -6.52 -14.56 -8.23
C THR A 186 -6.04 -13.55 -9.25
N TYR A 187 -5.49 -14.04 -10.37
CA TYR A 187 -5.22 -13.26 -11.57
C TYR A 187 -6.03 -13.78 -12.73
N SER A 188 -6.49 -12.88 -13.60
CA SER A 188 -7.13 -13.26 -14.85
C SER A 188 -6.12 -13.93 -15.79
N ALA A 189 -6.59 -14.83 -16.65
CA ALA A 189 -5.75 -15.41 -17.71
C ALA A 189 -5.21 -14.31 -18.65
N ALA A 190 -5.99 -13.25 -18.88
CA ALA A 190 -5.60 -12.07 -19.64
C ALA A 190 -4.37 -11.37 -19.01
N ARG A 191 -4.39 -11.14 -17.70
CA ARG A 191 -3.24 -10.59 -16.97
C ARG A 191 -2.00 -11.47 -17.06
N LEU A 192 -2.14 -12.79 -16.97
CA LEU A 192 -1.00 -13.70 -17.11
C LEU A 192 -0.41 -13.69 -18.53
N LYS A 193 -1.25 -13.57 -19.56
CA LYS A 193 -0.79 -13.39 -20.95
C LYS A 193 -0.09 -12.05 -21.14
N LEU A 194 -0.60 -10.98 -20.53
CA LEU A 194 0.08 -9.68 -20.53
C LEU A 194 1.45 -9.79 -19.85
N LEU A 195 1.51 -10.40 -18.66
CA LEU A 195 2.77 -10.61 -17.95
C LEU A 195 3.78 -11.36 -18.82
N SER A 196 3.37 -12.41 -19.54
CA SER A 196 4.27 -13.11 -20.48
C SER A 196 4.88 -12.15 -21.51
N HIS A 197 4.04 -11.34 -22.16
CA HIS A 197 4.52 -10.37 -23.15
C HIS A 197 5.43 -9.30 -22.55
N VAL A 198 5.15 -8.86 -21.33
CA VAL A 198 5.96 -7.86 -20.64
C VAL A 198 7.31 -8.45 -20.23
N LEU A 199 7.35 -9.69 -19.73
CA LEU A 199 8.60 -10.38 -19.37
C LEU A 199 9.51 -10.60 -20.58
N ASP A 200 8.95 -10.80 -21.78
CA ASP A 200 9.72 -10.90 -23.02
C ASP A 200 10.46 -9.59 -23.38
N THR A 201 10.07 -8.44 -22.80
CA THR A 201 10.74 -7.15 -23.02
C THR A 201 11.83 -6.85 -21.98
N LEU A 202 12.19 -7.83 -21.14
CA LEU A 202 13.18 -7.65 -20.10
C LEU A 202 14.53 -7.24 -20.70
N GLU A 203 15.02 -6.09 -20.27
CA GLU A 203 16.38 -5.63 -20.59
C GLU A 203 17.16 -5.36 -19.31
N ILE A 204 18.39 -5.87 -19.26
CA ILE A 204 19.29 -5.75 -18.10
C ILE A 204 20.45 -4.84 -18.49
N SER A 205 20.80 -3.89 -17.62
CA SER A 205 21.93 -2.99 -17.82
C SER A 205 23.26 -3.76 -17.85
N PRO A 206 24.32 -3.22 -18.50
CA PRO A 206 25.63 -3.87 -18.56
C PRO A 206 26.22 -4.19 -17.19
N ASN A 207 26.02 -3.31 -16.19
CA ASN A 207 26.46 -3.52 -14.81
C ASN A 207 25.59 -4.52 -14.01
N LYS A 208 24.51 -5.04 -14.61
CA LYS A 208 23.56 -6.01 -14.02
C LYS A 208 22.89 -5.56 -12.72
N MET A 209 22.89 -4.25 -12.44
CA MET A 209 22.23 -3.68 -11.27
C MET A 209 20.82 -3.16 -11.57
N PHE A 210 20.51 -2.92 -12.84
CA PHE A 210 19.26 -2.33 -13.27
C PHE A 210 18.60 -3.19 -14.35
N ALA A 211 17.28 -3.27 -14.29
CA ALA A 211 16.51 -3.92 -15.33
C ALA A 211 15.21 -3.18 -15.63
N THR A 212 14.78 -3.27 -16.87
CA THR A 212 13.55 -2.62 -17.36
C THR A 212 12.59 -3.63 -17.95
N LEU A 213 11.30 -3.31 -17.82
CA LEU A 213 10.20 -3.93 -18.53
C LEU A 213 9.41 -2.86 -19.26
N THR A 214 8.64 -3.27 -20.27
CA THR A 214 7.86 -2.37 -21.12
C THR A 214 6.43 -2.89 -21.25
N VAL A 215 5.46 -1.99 -21.13
CA VAL A 215 4.05 -2.26 -21.43
C VAL A 215 3.59 -1.27 -22.49
N THR A 216 3.13 -1.78 -23.63
CA THR A 216 2.59 -0.95 -24.72
C THR A 216 1.07 -1.05 -24.78
N LEU A 217 0.41 -0.02 -25.34
CA LEU A 217 -1.04 -0.03 -25.56
C LEU A 217 -1.45 -1.17 -26.49
N ALA A 218 -0.62 -1.45 -27.50
CA ALA A 218 -0.83 -2.57 -28.41
C ALA A 218 -0.86 -3.92 -27.68
N THR A 219 0.04 -4.13 -26.71
CA THR A 219 0.07 -5.37 -25.92
C THR A 219 -1.15 -5.48 -25.02
N MET A 220 -1.53 -4.39 -24.34
CA MET A 220 -2.74 -4.37 -23.50
C MET A 220 -4.01 -4.65 -24.30
N ALA A 221 -4.15 -4.04 -25.47
CA ALA A 221 -5.27 -4.28 -26.37
C ALA A 221 -5.32 -5.74 -26.86
N LYS A 222 -4.16 -6.30 -27.22
CA LYS A 222 -4.04 -7.70 -27.65
C LYS A 222 -4.45 -8.69 -26.56
N THR A 223 -4.19 -8.38 -25.29
CA THR A 223 -4.55 -9.25 -24.16
C THR A 223 -5.90 -8.95 -23.54
N GLY A 224 -6.56 -7.86 -23.92
CA GLY A 224 -7.83 -7.42 -23.34
C GLY A 224 -7.70 -6.98 -21.88
N THR A 225 -6.57 -6.40 -21.52
CA THR A 225 -6.24 -6.00 -20.14
C THR A 225 -6.35 -4.50 -19.94
N ILE A 226 -6.58 -4.08 -18.71
CA ILE A 226 -6.65 -2.69 -18.28
C ILE A 226 -5.40 -2.29 -17.50
N ARG A 227 -5.27 -1.00 -17.17
CA ARG A 227 -4.10 -0.48 -16.43
C ARG A 227 -3.88 -1.21 -15.10
N ASP A 228 -4.96 -1.56 -14.40
CA ASP A 228 -4.87 -2.24 -13.10
C ASP A 228 -4.25 -3.65 -13.18
N ASP A 229 -4.29 -4.30 -14.35
CA ASP A 229 -3.65 -5.60 -14.56
C ASP A 229 -2.11 -5.51 -14.50
N ILE A 230 -1.53 -4.31 -14.71
CA ILE A 230 -0.09 -4.06 -14.72
C ILE A 230 0.50 -4.04 -13.29
N ASN A 231 -0.34 -3.84 -12.28
CA ASN A 231 0.09 -3.71 -10.89
C ASN A 231 1.00 -4.87 -10.45
N GLY A 232 2.18 -4.53 -9.92
CA GLY A 232 3.21 -5.46 -9.46
C GLY A 232 4.19 -5.95 -10.54
N PHE A 233 4.01 -5.59 -11.83
CA PHE A 233 4.95 -6.04 -12.88
C PHE A 233 6.36 -5.46 -12.72
N VAL A 234 6.48 -4.23 -12.21
CA VAL A 234 7.76 -3.58 -11.90
C VAL A 234 8.61 -4.38 -10.90
N ASP A 235 8.02 -5.32 -10.16
CA ASP A 235 8.72 -6.12 -9.15
C ASP A 235 9.51 -7.29 -9.72
N TYR A 236 9.07 -7.88 -10.83
CA TYR A 236 9.69 -9.08 -11.40
C TYR A 236 11.19 -8.96 -11.66
N PRO A 237 11.71 -7.84 -12.20
CA PRO A 237 13.15 -7.75 -12.48
C PRO A 237 14.01 -7.79 -11.21
N ARG A 238 13.50 -7.32 -10.06
CA ARG A 238 14.25 -7.37 -8.77
C ARG A 238 14.37 -8.78 -8.20
N PHE A 239 13.63 -9.75 -8.72
CA PHE A 239 13.79 -11.15 -8.35
C PHE A 239 15.01 -11.80 -9.02
N ILE A 240 15.64 -11.12 -9.98
CA ILE A 240 16.89 -11.54 -10.61
C ILE A 240 18.04 -11.17 -9.68
N THR A 241 18.91 -12.14 -9.39
CA THR A 241 20.10 -11.93 -8.57
C THR A 241 20.97 -10.79 -9.12
N GLY A 242 21.26 -9.81 -8.28
CA GLY A 242 22.11 -8.65 -8.59
C GLY A 242 21.36 -7.39 -9.01
N ILE A 243 20.07 -7.49 -9.35
CA ILE A 243 19.26 -6.31 -9.68
C ILE A 243 18.90 -5.54 -8.40
N GLU A 244 19.45 -4.34 -8.26
CA GLU A 244 19.24 -3.45 -7.11
C GLU A 244 18.06 -2.51 -7.29
N PHE A 245 17.67 -2.22 -8.54
CA PHE A 245 16.46 -1.47 -8.85
C PHE A 245 15.92 -1.79 -10.24
N SER A 246 14.65 -1.48 -10.48
CA SER A 246 13.95 -1.77 -11.72
C SER A 246 13.07 -0.63 -12.19
N ALA A 247 12.80 -0.59 -13.49
CA ALA A 247 11.81 0.30 -14.10
C ALA A 247 10.76 -0.47 -14.90
N LEU A 248 9.53 0.00 -14.87
CA LEU A 248 8.48 -0.39 -15.79
C LEU A 248 8.07 0.82 -16.61
N VAL A 249 8.36 0.78 -17.91
CA VAL A 249 8.01 1.85 -18.87
C VAL A 249 6.67 1.49 -19.51
N GLN A 250 5.62 2.21 -19.14
CA GLN A 250 4.26 1.99 -19.62
C GLN A 250 3.86 3.08 -20.61
N GLU A 251 3.37 2.71 -21.78
CA GLU A 251 2.67 3.62 -22.69
C GLU A 251 1.25 3.91 -22.18
N VAL A 252 0.94 5.19 -21.95
CA VAL A 252 -0.37 5.65 -21.43
C VAL A 252 -1.24 6.17 -22.56
N SER A 253 -0.64 6.87 -23.51
CA SER A 253 -1.23 7.29 -24.78
C SER A 253 -0.09 7.45 -25.79
N GLU A 254 -0.42 7.68 -27.06
CA GLU A 254 0.60 7.96 -28.08
C GLU A 254 1.57 9.05 -27.62
N GLY A 255 2.87 8.72 -27.60
CA GLY A 255 3.96 9.61 -27.17
C GLY A 255 3.97 9.98 -25.69
N ARG A 256 3.13 9.39 -24.84
CA ARG A 256 3.12 9.62 -23.38
C ARG A 256 3.34 8.33 -22.61
N LEU A 257 4.31 8.38 -21.70
CA LEU A 257 4.77 7.25 -20.92
C LEU A 257 4.65 7.53 -19.43
N HIS A 258 4.29 6.49 -18.68
CA HIS A 258 4.40 6.47 -17.22
C HIS A 258 5.51 5.49 -16.85
N VAL A 259 6.47 5.94 -16.04
CA VAL A 259 7.56 5.10 -15.56
C VAL A 259 7.40 4.87 -14.07
N SER A 260 7.28 3.60 -13.68
CA SER A 260 7.35 3.18 -12.28
C SER A 260 8.74 2.66 -11.97
N LEU A 261 9.34 3.10 -10.86
CA LEU A 261 10.64 2.67 -10.37
C LEU A 261 10.50 1.97 -9.02
N ARG A 262 11.36 0.98 -8.78
CA ARG A 262 11.42 0.28 -7.49
C ARG A 262 12.84 -0.12 -7.14
N SER A 263 13.19 -0.05 -5.85
CA SER A 263 14.48 -0.52 -5.33
C SER A 263 14.34 -1.81 -4.51
N ALA A 264 15.45 -2.56 -4.43
CA ALA A 264 15.66 -3.65 -3.50
C ALA A 264 16.10 -3.17 -2.10
N GLY A 265 16.31 -1.85 -1.90
CA GLY A 265 16.62 -1.26 -0.59
C GLY A 265 17.91 -0.43 -0.56
N ASN A 266 18.77 -0.53 -1.59
CA ASN A 266 20.09 0.11 -1.59
C ASN A 266 20.20 1.31 -2.54
N VAL A 267 19.16 1.58 -3.33
CA VAL A 267 19.17 2.66 -4.33
C VAL A 267 17.97 3.58 -4.11
N ASN A 268 18.23 4.87 -3.93
CA ASN A 268 17.17 5.86 -3.81
C ASN A 268 16.55 6.16 -5.18
N VAL A 269 15.46 5.47 -5.52
CA VAL A 269 14.77 5.67 -6.80
C VAL A 269 13.97 6.97 -6.87
N ALA A 270 13.69 7.64 -5.75
CA ALA A 270 13.06 8.96 -5.78
C ALA A 270 13.97 9.99 -6.45
N LYS A 271 15.27 9.98 -6.15
CA LYS A 271 16.26 10.85 -6.80
C LYS A 271 16.33 10.63 -8.31
N ILE A 272 16.26 9.37 -8.75
CA ILE A 272 16.21 9.04 -10.17
C ILE A 272 14.95 9.63 -10.81
N ALA A 273 13.79 9.51 -10.16
CA ALA A 273 12.54 10.07 -10.67
C ALA A 273 12.56 11.61 -10.74
N GLU A 274 13.20 12.27 -9.78
CA GLU A 274 13.36 13.74 -9.74
C GLU A 274 14.10 14.29 -10.96
N GLU A 275 15.09 13.54 -11.51
CA GLU A 275 15.78 13.92 -12.76
C GLU A 275 14.86 13.96 -13.99
N PHE A 276 13.69 13.32 -13.90
CA PHE A 276 12.64 13.36 -14.91
C PHE A 276 11.44 14.22 -14.50
N GLY A 277 11.56 14.98 -13.40
CA GLY A 277 10.47 15.82 -12.87
C GLY A 277 9.36 15.04 -12.16
N GLY A 278 9.60 13.77 -11.80
CA GLY A 278 8.73 12.99 -10.94
C GLY A 278 9.17 13.02 -9.48
N GLY A 279 8.85 11.93 -8.76
CA GLY A 279 9.21 11.80 -7.35
C GLY A 279 8.60 10.55 -6.72
N GLY A 280 8.67 10.48 -5.39
CA GLY A 280 8.12 9.38 -4.61
C GLY A 280 8.98 9.06 -3.40
N HIS A 281 9.00 7.79 -3.02
CA HIS A 281 9.75 7.29 -1.87
C HIS A 281 11.06 6.63 -2.29
N PHE A 282 11.97 6.46 -1.33
CA PHE A 282 13.28 5.85 -1.52
C PHE A 282 13.23 4.54 -2.30
N ASN A 283 12.27 3.65 -1.99
CA ASN A 283 12.13 2.33 -2.63
C ASN A 283 11.09 2.26 -3.75
N ALA A 284 10.27 3.31 -3.94
CA ALA A 284 9.14 3.29 -4.86
C ALA A 284 8.82 4.71 -5.32
N SER A 285 9.06 4.98 -6.59
CA SER A 285 8.84 6.29 -7.20
C SER A 285 8.32 6.14 -8.62
N GLY A 286 7.99 7.27 -9.27
CA GLY A 286 7.63 7.26 -10.67
C GLY A 286 7.59 8.66 -11.27
N PHE A 287 7.47 8.71 -12.59
CA PHE A 287 7.39 9.94 -13.36
C PHE A 287 6.59 9.75 -14.64
N GLU A 288 6.05 10.85 -15.16
CA GLU A 288 5.47 10.91 -16.50
C GLU A 288 6.52 11.44 -17.47
N ALA A 289 6.55 10.92 -18.69
CA ALA A 289 7.49 11.35 -19.73
C ALA A 289 6.78 11.45 -21.10
N ALA A 290 7.30 12.34 -21.94
CA ALA A 290 6.94 12.42 -23.35
C ALA A 290 8.07 11.86 -24.21
N GLY A 291 7.73 11.19 -25.31
CA GLY A 291 8.69 10.65 -26.27
C GLY A 291 8.57 9.14 -26.49
N ASP A 292 9.62 8.55 -27.06
CA ASP A 292 9.71 7.13 -27.36
C ASP A 292 10.29 6.31 -26.19
N ILE A 293 9.90 5.03 -26.15
CA ILE A 293 10.28 4.10 -25.08
C ILE A 293 11.80 3.88 -25.03
N ASP A 294 12.44 3.74 -26.19
CA ASP A 294 13.88 3.40 -26.28
C ASP A 294 14.76 4.54 -25.77
N SER A 295 14.39 5.78 -26.04
CA SER A 295 15.04 6.98 -25.51
C SER A 295 14.98 7.04 -23.99
N ILE A 296 13.81 6.76 -23.40
CA ILE A 296 13.65 6.73 -21.94
C ILE A 296 14.47 5.59 -21.32
N LYS A 297 14.43 4.39 -21.89
CA LYS A 297 15.23 3.25 -21.43
C LYS A 297 16.73 3.57 -21.50
N SER A 298 17.19 4.16 -22.60
CA SER A 298 18.59 4.55 -22.78
C SER A 298 19.05 5.62 -21.79
N ARG A 299 18.17 6.53 -21.37
CA ARG A 299 18.48 7.52 -20.32
C ARG A 299 18.55 6.85 -18.95
N LEU A 300 17.58 5.99 -18.61
CA LEU A 300 17.57 5.26 -17.35
C LEU A 300 18.79 4.36 -17.18
N THR A 301 19.20 3.64 -18.23
CA THR A 301 20.41 2.81 -18.21
C THR A 301 21.67 3.64 -17.98
N ARG A 302 21.79 4.82 -18.60
CA ARG A 302 22.91 5.72 -18.36
C ARG A 302 22.97 6.23 -16.91
N ILE A 303 21.82 6.55 -16.32
CA ILE A 303 21.76 6.92 -14.90
C ILE A 303 22.17 5.72 -14.05
N ALA A 304 21.67 4.52 -14.37
CA ALA A 304 22.02 3.29 -13.66
C ALA A 304 23.52 2.97 -13.64
N ASP A 305 24.25 3.33 -14.69
CA ASP A 305 25.72 3.16 -14.74
C ASP A 305 26.46 4.12 -13.81
N SER A 306 25.82 5.21 -13.37
CA SER A 306 26.38 6.21 -12.46
C SER A 306 25.92 6.06 -11.00
N VAL A 307 24.94 5.18 -10.75
CA VAL A 307 24.39 4.95 -9.42
C VAL A 307 25.28 3.97 -8.66
N GLU A 308 25.91 4.44 -7.60
CA GLU A 308 26.55 3.57 -6.60
C GLU A 308 25.51 3.12 -5.57
N PRO A 309 25.38 1.80 -5.31
CA PRO A 309 24.44 1.32 -4.29
C PRO A 309 24.95 1.77 -2.91
N GLN A 310 24.05 2.33 -2.10
CA GLN A 310 24.37 2.66 -0.72
C GLN A 310 24.47 1.33 0.04
N GLY A 311 25.70 0.94 0.39
CA GLY A 311 25.99 -0.39 0.94
C GLY A 311 25.04 -0.78 2.06
N SER A 312 24.47 -1.98 1.96
CA SER A 312 23.74 -2.58 3.06
C SER A 312 24.72 -2.80 4.21
N GLY A 313 24.46 -2.17 5.36
CA GLY A 313 25.17 -2.40 6.61
C GLY A 313 24.86 -3.78 7.20
N VAL A 314 24.94 -4.85 6.41
CA VAL A 314 24.88 -6.22 6.90
C VAL A 314 26.31 -6.72 6.96
N GLY A 315 26.96 -6.42 8.08
CA GLY A 315 28.21 -7.06 8.47
C GLY A 315 27.98 -8.56 8.50
N GLY A 316 28.62 -9.28 7.59
CA GLY A 316 28.80 -10.71 7.70
C GLY A 316 29.65 -11.00 8.93
N THR A 317 29.03 -11.35 10.04
CA THR A 317 29.70 -12.12 11.09
C THR A 317 29.82 -13.55 10.60
N LYS A 318 31.06 -13.95 10.29
CA LYS A 318 31.51 -15.34 10.37
C LYS A 318 31.34 -15.87 11.78
#